data_AF-A0A091VTY7-F1
#
_entry.id   AF-A0A091VTY7-F1
#
_cell.length_a   1.000
_cell.length_b   1.000
_cell.length_c   1.000
_cell.angle_alpha   90.00
_cell.angle_beta   90.00
_cell.angle_gamma   90.00
#
_symmetry.space_group_name_H-M   'P 1'
#
loop_
_entity.id
_entity.type
_entity.pdbx_description
1 polymer ?
#
loop_
_entity_poly.entity_id
_entity_poly.type
_entity_poly.pdbx_seq_one_letter_code
_entity_poly.pdbx_strand_id
1 'polypeptide(L)'
;AMSKSAVKISSDLLSNPLCEQEPSFLEMVTAFDTAMKRMDSFNQEKISIIQAIIISGNIFLNMAVKRREQTLQDYKRLQSKVEKYEEKERTGPVLAKLHQ
;
A
#
# COMPACT_ATOMS: atom_id res chain seq x y z
N ALA A 1 14.13 -13.02 3.66
CA ALA A 1 15.32 -13.74 3.16
C ALA A 1 16.23 -14.13 4.33
N MET A 2 16.76 -13.14 5.06
CA MET A 2 17.64 -13.38 6.23
C MET A 2 17.02 -14.26 7.33
N SER A 3 15.76 -14.01 7.72
CA SER A 3 15.07 -14.83 8.75
C SER A 3 14.89 -16.30 8.34
N LYS A 4 14.54 -16.54 7.07
CA LYS A 4 14.44 -17.89 6.49
C LYS A 4 15.80 -18.60 6.48
N SER A 5 16.87 -17.89 6.16
CA SER A 5 18.23 -18.44 6.24
C SER A 5 18.62 -18.79 7.68
N ALA A 6 18.25 -17.96 8.66
CA ALA A 6 18.51 -18.24 10.07
C ALA A 6 17.74 -19.49 10.57
N VAL A 7 16.47 -19.65 10.17
CA VAL A 7 15.69 -20.87 10.44
C VAL A 7 16.33 -22.11 9.79
N LYS A 8 16.86 -21.96 8.57
CA LYS A 8 17.55 -23.07 7.90
C LYS A 8 18.81 -23.49 8.66
N ILE A 9 19.63 -22.51 9.07
CA ILE A 9 20.84 -22.77 9.88
C ILE A 9 20.49 -23.46 11.20
N SER A 10 19.46 -22.98 11.93
CA SER A 10 19.06 -23.61 13.18
C SER A 10 18.54 -25.04 12.99
N SER A 11 17.77 -25.28 11.92
CA SER A 11 17.29 -26.61 11.55
C SER A 11 18.43 -27.56 11.16
N ASP A 12 19.46 -27.06 10.47
CA ASP A 12 20.63 -27.86 10.08
C ASP A 12 21.47 -28.24 11.31
N LEU A 13 21.60 -27.32 12.28
CA LEU A 13 22.25 -27.60 13.56
C LEU A 13 21.48 -28.65 14.38
N LEU A 14 20.14 -28.60 14.40
CA LEU A 14 19.32 -29.62 15.06
C LEU A 14 19.48 -31.01 14.44
N SER A 15 19.79 -31.08 13.15
CA SER A 15 20.01 -32.33 12.43
C SER A 15 21.42 -32.90 12.63
N ASN A 16 22.27 -32.23 13.41
CA ASN A 16 23.64 -32.66 13.65
C ASN A 16 23.67 -33.83 14.67
N PRO A 17 24.41 -34.92 14.40
CA PRO A 17 24.54 -36.06 15.33
C PRO A 17 25.03 -35.70 16.74
N LEU A 18 25.72 -34.56 16.90
CA LEU A 18 26.12 -34.05 18.22
C LEU A 18 24.91 -33.77 19.13
N CYS A 19 23.74 -33.47 18.56
CA CYS A 19 22.50 -33.31 19.33
C CYS A 19 22.03 -34.63 19.97
N GLU A 20 22.43 -35.79 19.46
CA GLU A 20 22.13 -37.09 20.08
C GLU A 20 23.15 -37.46 21.16
N GLN A 21 24.35 -36.90 21.08
CA GLN A 21 25.49 -37.24 21.93
C GLN A 21 25.59 -36.32 23.16
N GLU A 22 25.25 -35.05 22.99
CA GLU A 22 25.43 -34.01 24.00
C GLU A 22 24.09 -33.35 24.36
N PRO A 23 23.42 -33.79 25.46
CA PRO A 23 22.10 -33.29 25.85
C PRO A 23 22.03 -31.76 26.03
N SER A 24 23.09 -31.15 26.57
CA SER A 24 23.17 -29.69 26.75
C SER A 24 23.29 -28.94 25.42
N PHE A 25 23.93 -29.55 24.41
CA PHE A 25 23.99 -28.98 23.07
C PHE A 25 22.61 -29.03 22.40
N LEU A 26 21.92 -30.17 22.49
CA LEU A 26 20.55 -30.31 21.98
C LEU A 26 19.61 -29.28 22.60
N GLU A 27 19.66 -29.09 23.93
CA GLU A 27 18.83 -28.09 24.61
C GLU A 27 19.07 -26.68 24.08
N MET A 28 20.35 -26.27 23.97
CA MET A 28 20.74 -24.97 23.45
C MET A 28 20.27 -24.77 22.00
N VAL A 29 20.50 -25.74 21.13
CA VAL A 29 20.16 -25.65 19.70
C VAL A 29 18.64 -25.68 19.51
N THR A 30 17.90 -26.41 20.35
CA THR A 30 16.42 -26.39 20.35
C THR A 30 15.86 -25.03 20.76
N ALA A 31 16.44 -24.41 21.79
CA ALA A 31 16.08 -23.05 22.19
C ALA A 31 16.38 -22.04 21.07
N PHE A 32 17.54 -22.17 20.43
CA PHE A 32 17.92 -21.33 19.30
C PHE A 32 16.97 -21.48 18.10
N ASP A 33 16.64 -22.72 17.69
CA ASP A 33 15.71 -22.99 16.60
C ASP A 33 14.30 -22.43 16.88
N THR A 34 13.83 -22.59 18.12
CA THR A 34 12.56 -22.01 18.56
C THR A 34 12.58 -20.49 18.42
N ALA A 35 13.66 -19.83 18.83
CA ALA A 35 13.81 -18.39 18.68
C ALA A 35 13.85 -17.95 17.19
N MET A 36 14.55 -18.68 16.33
CA MET A 36 14.63 -18.37 14.90
C MET A 36 13.27 -18.52 14.21
N LYS A 37 12.51 -19.58 14.53
CA LYS A 37 11.16 -19.78 14.01
C LYS A 37 10.19 -18.68 14.46
N ARG A 38 10.24 -18.27 15.73
CA ARG A 38 9.44 -17.14 16.25
C ARG A 38 9.79 -15.84 15.52
N MET A 39 11.07 -15.57 15.32
CA MET A 39 11.54 -14.39 14.59
C MET A 39 11.08 -14.39 13.12
N ASP A 40 11.14 -15.54 12.42
CA ASP A 40 10.64 -15.62 11.04
C ASP A 40 9.13 -15.39 10.98
N SER A 41 8.37 -16.01 11.88
CA SER A 41 6.92 -15.80 12.00
C SER A 41 6.57 -14.32 12.22
N PHE A 42 7.22 -13.65 13.16
CA PHE A 42 7.03 -12.21 13.39
C PHE A 42 7.37 -11.38 12.15
N ASN A 43 8.43 -11.73 11.42
CA ASN A 43 8.77 -11.05 10.17
C ASN A 43 7.72 -11.29 9.07
N GLN A 44 7.14 -12.49 8.97
CA GLN A 44 6.05 -12.77 8.03
C GLN A 44 4.81 -11.94 8.36
N GLU A 45 4.44 -11.85 9.65
CA GLU A 45 3.30 -11.04 10.09
C GLU A 45 3.49 -9.56 9.74
N LYS A 46 4.68 -9.01 10.03
CA LYS A 46 5.02 -7.63 9.64
C LYS A 46 4.90 -7.40 8.13
N ILE A 47 5.40 -8.34 7.32
CA ILE A 47 5.28 -8.26 5.85
C ILE A 47 3.81 -8.29 5.43
N SER A 48 3.00 -9.17 6.02
CA SER A 48 1.58 -9.29 5.73
C SER A 48 0.82 -7.99 6.04
N ILE A 49 1.08 -7.37 7.20
CA ILE A 49 0.47 -6.08 7.57
C ILE A 49 0.86 -4.98 6.58
N ILE A 50 2.15 -4.87 6.22
CA ILE A 50 2.62 -3.88 5.25
C ILE A 50 1.92 -4.08 3.90
N GLN A 51 1.82 -5.32 3.41
CA GLN A 51 1.12 -5.62 2.16
C GLN A 51 -0.36 -5.23 2.23
N ALA A 52 -1.03 -5.54 3.34
CA ALA A 52 -2.44 -5.18 3.54
C ALA A 52 -2.64 -3.65 3.53
N ILE A 53 -1.76 -2.89 4.18
CA ILE A 53 -1.79 -1.42 4.18
C ILE A 53 -1.55 -0.87 2.76
N ILE A 54 -0.55 -1.38 2.04
CA ILE A 54 -0.24 -0.93 0.68
C ILE A 54 -1.42 -1.18 -0.25
N ILE A 55 -2.02 -2.39 -0.20
CA ILE A 55 -3.17 -2.73 -1.05
C ILE A 55 -4.36 -1.83 -0.73
N SER A 56 -4.71 -1.72 0.56
CA SER A 56 -5.85 -0.90 1.00
C SER A 56 -5.65 0.58 0.67
N GLY A 57 -4.43 1.09 0.90
CA GLY A 57 -4.03 2.45 0.54
C GLY A 57 -4.13 2.70 -0.97
N ASN A 58 -3.64 1.79 -1.79
CA ASN A 58 -3.74 1.90 -3.25
C ASN A 58 -5.20 1.90 -3.72
N ILE A 59 -6.07 1.07 -3.13
CA ILE A 59 -7.51 1.08 -3.45
C ILE A 59 -8.12 2.44 -3.09
N PHE A 60 -7.84 2.94 -1.90
CA PHE A 60 -8.34 4.25 -1.45
C PHE A 60 -7.87 5.39 -2.36
N LEU A 61 -6.57 5.45 -2.65
CA LEU A 61 -5.99 6.47 -3.52
C LEU A 61 -6.58 6.39 -4.94
N ASN A 62 -6.76 5.20 -5.50
CA ASN A 62 -7.39 5.04 -6.81
C ASN A 62 -8.82 5.57 -6.84
N MET A 63 -9.61 5.32 -5.79
CA MET A 63 -10.97 5.87 -5.69
C MET A 63 -10.95 7.39 -5.56
N ALA A 64 -10.05 7.95 -4.75
CA ALA A 64 -9.88 9.38 -4.58
C ALA A 64 -9.48 10.07 -5.90
N VAL A 65 -8.54 9.47 -6.64
CA VAL A 65 -8.12 9.95 -7.97
C VAL A 65 -9.28 9.93 -8.96
N LYS A 66 -10.03 8.83 -9.04
CA LYS A 66 -11.22 8.75 -9.91
C LYS A 66 -12.26 9.81 -9.58
N ARG A 67 -12.53 10.04 -8.29
CA ARG A 67 -13.49 11.06 -7.84
C ARG A 67 -13.03 12.47 -8.19
N ARG A 68 -11.74 12.76 -7.99
CA ARG A 68 -11.11 14.03 -8.38
C ARG A 68 -11.24 14.25 -9.89
N GLU A 69 -10.94 13.24 -10.69
CA GLU A 69 -10.98 13.35 -12.15
C GLU A 69 -12.41 13.60 -12.66
N GLN A 70 -13.41 12.91 -12.10
CA GLN A 70 -14.82 13.16 -12.41
C GLN A 70 -15.20 14.62 -12.12
N THR A 71 -14.85 15.10 -10.92
CA THR A 71 -15.16 16.50 -10.52
C THR A 71 -14.47 17.51 -11.44
N LEU A 72 -13.23 17.22 -11.85
CA LEU A 72 -12.48 18.07 -12.78
C LEU A 72 -13.12 18.11 -14.17
N GLN A 73 -13.63 16.98 -14.66
CA GLN A 73 -14.35 16.92 -15.93
C GLN A 73 -15.65 17.72 -15.89
N ASP A 74 -16.41 17.60 -14.81
CA ASP A 74 -17.65 18.36 -14.63
C ASP A 74 -17.38 19.87 -14.51
N TYR A 75 -16.33 20.26 -13.78
CA TYR A 75 -15.86 21.64 -13.72
C TYR A 75 -15.54 22.18 -15.12
N LYS A 76 -14.71 21.48 -15.90
CA LYS A 76 -14.35 21.89 -17.27
C LYS A 76 -15.59 22.04 -18.15
N ARG A 77 -16.55 21.11 -18.05
CA ARG A 77 -17.81 21.17 -18.79
C ARG A 77 -18.62 22.42 -18.43
N LEU A 78 -18.73 22.76 -17.14
CA LEU A 78 -19.43 23.97 -16.69
C LEU A 78 -18.70 25.23 -17.13
N GLN A 79 -17.37 25.26 -17.00
CA GLN A 79 -16.54 26.38 -17.43
C GLN A 79 -16.78 26.71 -18.91
N SER A 80 -16.74 25.71 -19.80
CA SER A 80 -17.03 25.93 -21.23
C SER A 80 -18.45 26.41 -21.51
N LYS A 81 -19.42 26.15 -20.61
CA LYS A 81 -20.77 26.74 -20.73
C LYS A 81 -20.77 28.21 -20.33
N VAL A 82 -20.08 28.56 -19.23
CA VAL A 82 -19.93 29.94 -18.78
C VAL A 82 -19.28 30.79 -19.86
N GLU A 83 -18.14 30.34 -20.41
CA GLU A 83 -17.42 31.02 -21.49
C GLU A 83 -18.35 31.27 -22.71
N LYS A 84 -19.14 30.26 -23.09
CA LYS A 84 -20.14 30.41 -24.17
C LYS A 84 -21.27 31.39 -23.85
N TYR A 85 -21.67 31.51 -22.58
CA TYR A 85 -22.69 32.49 -22.18
C TYR A 85 -22.09 33.90 -22.16
N GLU A 86 -20.88 34.07 -21.65
CA GLU A 86 -20.17 35.36 -21.66
C GLU A 86 -19.94 35.86 -23.10
N GLU A 87 -19.53 34.99 -24.02
CA GLU A 87 -19.43 35.34 -25.45
C GLU A 87 -20.77 35.80 -26.04
N LYS A 88 -21.88 35.14 -25.67
CA LYS A 88 -23.22 35.52 -26.12
C LYS A 88 -23.66 36.86 -25.53
N GLU A 89 -23.42 37.12 -24.25
CA GLU A 89 -23.74 38.41 -23.62
C GLU A 89 -22.93 39.57 -24.22
N ARG A 90 -21.77 39.27 -24.80
CA ARG A 90 -20.93 40.24 -25.51
C ARG A 90 -21.40 40.57 -26.93
N THR A 91 -22.49 39.96 -27.42
CA THR A 91 -23.08 40.30 -28.72
C THR A 91 -23.97 41.55 -28.66
N GLY A 92 -23.86 42.41 -29.67
CA GLY A 92 -24.44 43.76 -29.72
C GLY A 92 -25.93 43.95 -29.33
N PRO A 93 -26.85 42.99 -29.56
CA PRO A 93 -28.26 43.14 -29.16
C PRO A 93 -28.52 43.10 -27.65
N VAL A 94 -27.64 42.46 -26.86
CA VAL A 94 -27.80 42.34 -25.39
C VAL A 94 -27.30 43.60 -24.68
N LEU A 95 -26.17 44.16 -25.13
CA LEU A 95 -25.65 45.44 -24.65
C LEU A 95 -26.63 46.61 -24.88
N ALA A 96 -27.41 46.56 -25.95
CA ALA A 96 -28.43 47.57 -26.27
C ALA A 96 -29.68 47.49 -25.37
N LYS A 97 -30.02 46.32 -24.83
CA LYS A 97 -31.15 46.14 -23.89
C LYS A 97 -30.83 46.47 -22.43
N LEU A 98 -29.54 46.50 -22.06
CA LEU A 98 -29.07 46.86 -20.71
C LEU A 98 -28.92 48.38 -20.51
N HIS A 99 -28.87 49.16 -21.59
CA HIS A 99 -28.72 50.62 -21.58
C HIS A 99 -30.02 51.40 -21.87
N GLN A 100 -31.17 50.72 -21.82
CA GLN A 100 -32.50 51.34 -21.98
C GLN A 100 -33.27 51.22 -20.67
#